data_AF-A0A0J6K0H1-F1
#
_entry.id   AF-A0A0J6K0H1-F1
#
_cell.length_a   1.000
_cell.length_b   1.000
_cell.length_c   1.000
_cell.angle_alpha   90.00
_cell.angle_beta   90.00
_cell.angle_gamma   90.00
#
_symmetry.space_group_name_H-M   'P 1'
#
loop_
_entity.id
_entity.type
_entity.pdbx_description
1 polymer ?
#
loop_
_entity_poly.entity_id
_entity_poly.type
_entity_poly.pdbx_seq_one_letter_code
_entity_poly.pdbx_strand_id
1 'polypeptide(L)'
;MLKDPFMNEDFEPNLMWFIGVFNVYDREETRGEELVAFDPDNQVDRDVLIVRYSLKLRCLSYRHKFVLFEFLAEKLKDCNYDFQILFNIDDVYDSSWPRTEWYALKDPRGFFEDIYRLASEEWKDDLHKASLEDQSTW
;
A
#
# COMPACT_ATOMS: atom_id res chain seq x y z
N MET A 1 -0.47 20.18 -9.47
CA MET A 1 -0.88 18.85 -9.01
C MET A 1 0.19 17.87 -9.44
N LEU A 2 0.55 16.95 -8.54
CA LEU A 2 1.49 15.87 -8.86
C LEU A 2 0.96 15.07 -10.06
N LYS A 3 1.85 14.61 -10.92
CA LYS A 3 1.52 13.78 -12.08
C LYS A 3 1.73 12.32 -11.77
N ASP A 4 0.84 11.48 -12.27
CA ASP A 4 1.00 10.04 -12.17
C ASP A 4 2.38 9.61 -12.72
N PRO A 5 3.12 8.71 -12.05
CA PRO A 5 4.46 8.32 -12.47
C PRO A 5 4.51 7.56 -13.81
N PHE A 6 3.38 7.01 -14.27
CA PHE A 6 3.29 6.20 -15.48
C PHE A 6 2.39 6.82 -16.55
N MET A 7 1.42 7.64 -16.15
CA MET A 7 0.44 8.27 -17.01
C MET A 7 0.61 9.79 -17.03
N ASN A 8 0.26 10.45 -18.13
CA ASN A 8 0.30 11.92 -18.20
C ASN A 8 -0.96 12.56 -17.58
N GLU A 9 -1.40 12.04 -16.44
CA GLU A 9 -2.63 12.40 -15.74
C GLU A 9 -2.30 12.89 -14.32
N ASP A 10 -3.29 13.47 -13.65
CA ASP A 10 -3.10 13.92 -12.27
C ASP A 10 -2.99 12.71 -11.35
N PHE A 11 -2.09 12.78 -10.36
CA PHE A 11 -1.89 11.70 -9.42
C PHE A 11 -3.06 11.62 -8.44
N GLU A 12 -3.77 10.50 -8.47
CA GLU A 12 -4.82 10.19 -7.50
C GLU A 12 -4.29 9.23 -6.42
N PRO A 13 -4.18 9.67 -5.15
CA PRO A 13 -3.78 8.77 -4.08
C PRO A 13 -4.84 7.69 -3.86
N ASN A 14 -4.41 6.44 -3.77
CA ASN A 14 -5.27 5.31 -3.44
C ASN A 14 -4.51 4.31 -2.55
N LEU A 15 -5.23 3.45 -1.82
CA LEU A 15 -4.60 2.48 -0.92
C LEU A 15 -4.07 1.21 -1.64
N MET A 16 -4.47 0.96 -2.88
CA MET A 16 -3.90 -0.08 -3.75
C MET A 16 -2.42 0.16 -4.08
N TRP A 17 -1.90 1.38 -3.95
CA TRP A 17 -0.45 1.61 -4.04
C TRP A 17 0.33 0.74 -3.03
N PHE A 18 -0.22 0.45 -1.85
CA PHE A 18 0.45 -0.36 -0.84
C PHE A 18 0.28 -1.86 -1.04
N ILE A 19 -0.86 -2.30 -1.55
CA ILE A 19 -1.23 -3.73 -1.58
C ILE A 19 -1.29 -4.34 -2.98
N GLY A 20 -1.40 -3.54 -4.04
CA GLY A 20 -1.42 -4.02 -5.44
C GLY A 20 -0.13 -4.75 -5.82
N VAL A 21 0.95 -4.48 -5.09
CA VAL A 21 2.21 -5.24 -5.16
C VAL A 21 2.03 -6.71 -4.80
N PHE A 22 0.97 -7.11 -4.09
CA PHE A 22 0.73 -8.52 -3.75
C PHE A 22 -0.18 -9.23 -4.77
N ASN A 23 -0.66 -8.55 -5.80
CA ASN A 23 -1.36 -9.24 -6.88
C ASN A 23 -0.37 -10.17 -7.61
N VAL A 24 -0.72 -11.44 -7.69
CA VAL A 24 0.07 -12.51 -8.31
C VAL A 24 -0.58 -13.10 -9.56
N TYR A 25 -1.66 -12.50 -10.06
CA TYR A 25 -2.26 -12.91 -11.34
C TYR A 25 -1.21 -12.94 -12.46
N ASP A 26 -1.20 -14.03 -13.24
CA ASP A 26 -0.19 -14.37 -14.27
C ASP A 26 1.25 -14.53 -13.73
N ARG A 27 1.42 -14.63 -12.41
CA ARG A 27 2.71 -14.69 -11.72
C ARG A 27 2.68 -15.65 -10.53
N GLU A 28 1.71 -16.57 -10.50
CA GLU A 28 1.47 -17.50 -9.40
C GLU A 28 2.70 -18.40 -9.17
N GLU A 29 3.31 -18.95 -10.23
CA GLU A 29 4.47 -19.87 -10.11
C GLU A 29 5.82 -19.15 -9.90
N THR A 30 5.82 -17.83 -9.75
CA THR A 30 7.05 -17.07 -9.47
C THR A 30 6.87 -16.24 -8.21
N ARG A 31 6.09 -15.17 -8.32
CA ARG A 31 5.82 -14.26 -7.21
C ARG A 31 4.87 -14.88 -6.19
N GLY A 32 3.89 -15.67 -6.65
CA GLY A 32 3.01 -16.43 -5.77
C GLY A 32 3.79 -17.38 -4.88
N GLU A 33 4.69 -18.19 -5.45
CA GLU A 33 5.56 -19.09 -4.66
C GLU A 33 6.44 -18.36 -3.64
N GLU A 34 6.93 -17.16 -3.96
CA GLU A 34 7.69 -16.34 -3.00
C GLU A 34 6.78 -15.83 -1.87
N LEU A 35 5.61 -15.28 -2.21
CA LEU A 35 4.73 -14.60 -1.26
C LEU A 35 3.89 -15.55 -0.42
N VAL A 36 3.65 -16.78 -0.86
CA VAL A 36 2.89 -17.80 -0.10
C VAL A 36 3.56 -18.15 1.23
N ALA A 37 4.88 -17.90 1.35
CA ALA A 37 5.65 -18.15 2.58
C ALA A 37 5.28 -17.21 3.74
N PHE A 38 4.61 -16.08 3.47
CA PHE A 38 4.32 -15.05 4.47
C PHE A 38 2.83 -15.03 4.81
N ASP A 39 2.49 -15.11 6.09
CA ASP A 39 1.12 -14.99 6.58
C ASP A 39 0.78 -13.52 6.90
N PRO A 40 -0.17 -12.88 6.19
CA PRO A 40 -0.51 -11.48 6.46
C PRO A 40 -1.18 -11.25 7.84
N ASP A 41 -1.71 -12.31 8.48
CA ASP A 41 -2.24 -12.24 9.83
C ASP A 41 -1.15 -12.43 10.90
N ASN A 42 0.03 -12.93 10.53
CA ASN A 42 1.18 -13.02 11.41
C ASN A 42 1.93 -11.69 11.43
N GLN A 43 2.12 -11.09 12.61
CA GLN A 43 2.77 -9.78 12.74
C GLN A 43 4.18 -9.73 12.14
N VAL A 44 4.99 -10.77 12.33
CA VAL A 44 6.39 -10.78 11.86
C VAL A 44 6.42 -10.83 10.34
N ASP A 45 5.61 -11.70 9.74
CA ASP A 45 5.51 -11.82 8.29
C ASP A 45 4.90 -10.57 7.67
N ARG A 46 3.89 -9.97 8.31
CA ARG A 46 3.29 -8.71 7.90
C ARG A 46 4.29 -7.55 7.86
N ASP A 47 5.10 -7.37 8.91
CA ASP A 47 6.14 -6.35 8.91
C ASP A 47 7.14 -6.55 7.75
N VAL A 48 7.50 -7.81 7.47
CA VAL A 48 8.36 -8.16 6.33
C VAL A 48 7.68 -7.82 5.00
N LEU A 49 6.42 -8.20 4.83
CA LEU A 49 5.62 -7.90 3.63
C LEU A 49 5.56 -6.39 3.36
N ILE A 50 5.29 -5.60 4.40
CA ILE A 50 5.16 -4.15 4.29
C ILE A 50 6.51 -3.51 3.89
N VAL A 51 7.58 -3.78 4.63
CA VAL A 51 8.89 -3.12 4.41
C VAL A 51 9.53 -3.57 3.08
N ARG A 52 9.42 -4.86 2.74
CA ARG A 52 10.08 -5.41 1.54
C ARG A 52 9.29 -5.20 0.26
N TYR A 53 7.97 -5.06 0.33
CA TYR A 53 7.12 -4.96 -0.86
C TYR A 53 6.28 -3.69 -0.86
N SER A 54 5.36 -3.50 0.10
CA SER A 54 4.41 -2.37 0.09
C SER A 54 5.08 -1.00 0.05
N LEU A 55 6.18 -0.82 0.78
CA LEU A 55 6.89 0.46 0.88
C LEU A 55 7.98 0.66 -0.19
N LYS A 56 8.23 -0.35 -1.05
CA LYS A 56 9.23 -0.27 -2.13
C LYS A 56 8.70 0.41 -3.40
N LEU A 57 8.05 1.55 -3.22
CA LEU A 57 7.47 2.38 -4.29
C LEU A 57 8.51 3.28 -4.94
N ARG A 58 9.47 2.67 -5.65
CA ARG A 58 10.60 3.41 -6.28
C ARG A 58 10.18 4.34 -7.42
N CYS A 59 9.00 4.13 -8.01
CA CYS A 59 8.43 5.02 -9.00
C CYS A 59 7.91 6.34 -8.41
N LEU A 60 7.66 6.38 -7.10
CA LEU A 60 7.11 7.55 -6.42
C LEU A 60 8.23 8.46 -5.90
N SER A 61 8.12 9.76 -6.19
CA SER A 61 8.95 10.78 -5.55
C SER A 61 8.55 11.00 -4.09
N TYR A 62 9.38 11.69 -3.31
CA TYR A 62 9.09 12.03 -1.92
C TYR A 62 7.76 12.80 -1.74
N ARG A 63 7.36 13.64 -2.72
CA ARG A 63 6.06 14.33 -2.71
C ARG A 63 4.88 13.37 -2.85
N HIS A 64 4.98 12.40 -3.76
CA HIS A 64 3.96 11.37 -3.93
C HIS A 64 3.81 10.52 -2.66
N LYS A 65 4.93 10.12 -2.07
CA LYS A 65 4.94 9.37 -0.80
C LYS A 65 4.26 10.16 0.32
N PHE A 66 4.51 11.47 0.40
CA PHE A 66 3.86 12.34 1.38
C PHE A 66 2.34 12.43 1.17
N VAL A 67 1.89 12.68 -0.07
CA VAL A 67 0.44 12.70 -0.39
C VAL A 67 -0.22 11.36 -0.05
N LEU A 68 0.44 10.25 -0.38
CA LEU A 68 -0.06 8.91 -0.10
C LEU A 68 -0.10 8.61 1.42
N PHE A 69 0.89 9.08 2.17
CA PHE A 69 0.96 8.93 3.62
C PHE A 69 -0.15 9.73 4.33
N GLU A 70 -0.38 10.98 3.93
CA GLU A 70 -1.48 11.80 4.46
C GLU A 70 -2.85 11.20 4.09
N PHE A 71 -3.03 10.74 2.85
CA PHE A 71 -4.25 10.07 2.43
C PHE A 71 -4.55 8.82 3.27
N LEU A 72 -3.52 8.00 3.54
CA LEU A 72 -3.65 6.86 4.44
C LEU A 72 -4.05 7.30 5.86
N ALA A 73 -3.41 8.34 6.39
CA ALA A 73 -3.74 8.90 7.71
C ALA A 73 -5.21 9.36 7.78
N GLU A 74 -5.73 9.98 6.73
CA GLU A 74 -7.13 10.38 6.63
C GLU A 74 -8.08 9.18 6.63
N LYS A 75 -7.78 8.14 5.84
CA LYS A 75 -8.60 6.91 5.82
C LYS A 75 -8.57 6.16 7.15
N LEU A 76 -7.44 6.15 7.84
CA LEU A 76 -7.32 5.57 9.18
C LEU A 76 -8.14 6.34 10.22
N LYS A 77 -8.24 7.68 10.12
CA LYS A 77 -9.07 8.51 11.01
C LYS A 77 -10.57 8.31 10.77
N ASP A 78 -10.98 7.93 9.57
CA ASP A 78 -12.38 7.62 9.28
C ASP A 78 -12.76 6.24 9.85
N CYS A 79 -13.53 6.25 10.94
CA CYS A 79 -13.99 5.02 11.59
C CYS A 79 -14.99 4.20 10.75
N ASN A 80 -15.60 4.79 9.73
CA ASN A 80 -16.56 4.13 8.86
C ASN A 80 -15.93 3.61 7.56
N TYR A 81 -14.66 3.93 7.31
CA TYR A 81 -13.97 3.41 6.14
C TYR A 81 -13.74 1.90 6.28
N ASP A 82 -14.30 1.14 5.35
CA ASP A 82 -14.14 -0.30 5.25
C ASP A 82 -12.87 -0.64 4.47
N PHE A 83 -11.84 -1.10 5.17
CA PHE A 83 -10.57 -1.51 4.56
C PHE A 83 -10.66 -2.88 3.88
N GLN A 84 -11.65 -3.71 4.22
CA GLN A 84 -11.81 -5.04 3.61
C GLN A 84 -12.11 -4.93 2.11
N ILE A 85 -12.79 -3.86 1.68
CA ILE A 85 -13.14 -3.64 0.28
C ILE A 85 -11.92 -3.65 -0.67
N LEU A 86 -10.74 -3.27 -0.16
CA LEU A 86 -9.50 -3.22 -0.94
C LEU A 86 -8.96 -4.61 -1.30
N PHE A 87 -9.35 -5.63 -0.55
CA PHE A 87 -8.92 -7.02 -0.75
C PHE A 87 -9.95 -7.86 -1.50
N ASN A 88 -11.15 -7.31 -1.73
CA ASN A 88 -12.18 -7.98 -2.50
C ASN A 88 -11.81 -7.94 -3.99
N ILE A 89 -11.38 -9.07 -4.52
CA ILE A 89 -11.24 -9.27 -5.96
C ILE A 89 -12.60 -9.77 -6.45
N ASP A 90 -13.32 -8.97 -7.26
CA ASP A 90 -14.44 -9.53 -8.02
C ASP A 90 -13.88 -10.47 -9.09
N ASP A 91 -14.61 -11.56 -9.39
CA ASP A 91 -14.30 -12.59 -10.40
C ASP A 91 -14.06 -12.04 -11.84
N VAL A 92 -14.23 -10.74 -12.06
CA VAL A 92 -14.06 -10.05 -13.35
C VAL A 92 -12.67 -9.44 -13.50
N TYR A 93 -11.89 -9.33 -12.42
CA TYR A 93 -10.58 -8.65 -12.45
C TYR A 93 -9.42 -9.62 -12.60
N ASP A 94 -8.43 -9.22 -13.40
CA ASP A 94 -7.10 -9.83 -13.53
C ASP A 94 -6.31 -9.70 -12.21
N SER A 95 -6.78 -10.36 -11.16
CA SER A 95 -6.24 -10.26 -9.82
C SER A 95 -6.33 -11.58 -9.07
N SER A 96 -5.27 -11.90 -8.34
CA SER A 96 -5.16 -13.09 -7.51
C SER A 96 -4.24 -12.76 -6.34
N TRP A 97 -4.64 -13.11 -5.12
CA TRP A 97 -3.80 -12.95 -3.94
C TRP A 97 -3.01 -14.24 -3.66
N PRO A 98 -1.78 -14.15 -3.11
CA PRO A 98 -0.89 -15.31 -2.98
C PRO A 98 -1.37 -16.34 -1.95
N ARG A 99 -2.32 -15.96 -1.08
CA ARG A 99 -2.89 -16.83 -0.05
C ARG A 99 -4.35 -16.51 0.20
N THR A 100 -5.08 -17.52 0.69
CA THR A 100 -6.49 -17.40 1.07
C THR A 100 -6.76 -16.35 2.15
N GLU A 101 -5.82 -16.13 3.07
CA GLU A 101 -5.94 -15.18 4.17
C GLU A 101 -6.10 -13.73 3.67
N TRP A 102 -5.53 -13.38 2.52
CA TRP A 102 -5.69 -12.05 1.94
C TRP A 102 -7.14 -11.73 1.56
N TYR A 103 -7.93 -12.72 1.17
CA TYR A 103 -9.34 -12.54 0.84
C TYR A 103 -10.21 -12.32 2.09
N ALA A 104 -9.71 -12.65 3.27
CA ALA A 104 -10.44 -12.57 4.54
C ALA A 104 -9.49 -12.30 5.71
N LEU A 105 -8.75 -11.18 5.63
CA LEU A 105 -7.82 -10.79 6.68
C LEU A 105 -8.58 -10.60 8.01
N LYS A 106 -7.96 -11.02 9.11
CA LYS A 106 -8.57 -10.88 10.44
C LYS A 106 -8.69 -9.42 10.86
N ASP A 107 -7.72 -8.60 10.44
CA ASP A 107 -7.67 -7.17 10.75
C ASP A 107 -7.13 -6.36 9.57
N PRO A 108 -7.98 -6.08 8.55
CA PRO A 108 -7.58 -5.28 7.39
C PRO A 108 -7.13 -3.86 7.79
N ARG A 109 -7.82 -3.25 8.76
CA ARG A 109 -7.47 -1.91 9.26
C ARG A 109 -6.10 -1.95 9.94
N GLY A 110 -5.84 -2.91 10.81
CA GLY A 110 -4.56 -3.10 11.48
C GLY A 110 -3.40 -3.29 10.49
N PHE A 111 -3.63 -3.95 9.34
CA PHE A 111 -2.63 -4.04 8.28
C PHE A 111 -2.21 -2.64 7.76
N PHE A 112 -3.18 -1.76 7.54
CA PHE A 112 -2.92 -0.38 7.11
C PHE A 112 -2.38 0.53 8.21
N GLU A 113 -2.72 0.27 9.47
CA GLU A 113 -2.08 0.93 10.62
C GLU A 113 -0.59 0.56 10.72
N ASP A 114 -0.25 -0.71 10.47
CA ASP A 114 1.14 -1.15 10.39
C ASP A 114 1.88 -0.53 9.19
N ILE A 115 1.22 -0.39 8.03
CA ILE A 115 1.78 0.37 6.90
C ILE A 115 2.08 1.79 7.33
N TYR A 116 1.14 2.47 7.98
CA TYR A 116 1.31 3.86 8.40
C TYR A 116 2.49 4.01 9.37
N ARG A 117 2.57 3.14 10.38
CA ARG A 117 3.66 3.09 11.34
C ARG A 117 5.01 2.89 10.64
N LEU A 118 5.13 1.84 9.83
CA LEU A 118 6.39 1.48 9.15
C LEU A 118 6.77 2.53 8.08
N ALA A 119 5.80 3.13 7.38
CA ALA A 119 6.06 4.21 6.44
C ALA A 119 6.62 5.46 7.14
N SER A 120 6.16 5.78 8.34
CA SER A 120 6.68 6.92 9.12
C SER A 120 8.17 6.74 9.49
N GLU A 121 8.63 5.50 9.58
CA GLU A 121 10.02 5.13 9.86
C GLU A 121 10.83 5.05 8.57
N GLU A 122 10.40 4.23 7.60
CA GLU A 122 11.11 3.95 6.35
C GLU A 122 11.17 5.17 5.40
N TRP A 123 10.15 6.03 5.42
CA TRP A 123 10.08 7.23 4.58
C TRP A 123 10.37 8.50 5.37
N LYS A 124 10.91 8.42 6.59
CA LYS A 124 11.13 9.56 7.48
C LYS A 124 11.77 10.77 6.79
N ASP A 125 12.86 10.55 6.05
CA ASP A 125 13.58 11.64 5.37
C ASP A 125 12.80 12.21 4.19
N ASP A 126 12.08 11.36 3.44
CA ASP A 126 11.20 11.78 2.34
C ASP A 126 10.04 12.64 2.87
N LEU A 127 9.39 12.17 3.94
CA LEU A 127 8.28 12.88 4.61
C LEU A 127 8.75 14.19 5.22
N HIS A 128 9.91 14.19 5.88
CA HIS A 128 10.49 15.41 6.44
C HIS A 128 10.78 16.42 5.32
N LYS A 129 11.42 16.00 4.23
CA LYS A 129 11.71 16.87 3.09
C LYS A 129 10.42 17.45 2.49
N ALA A 130 9.40 16.63 2.28
CA ALA A 130 8.11 17.07 1.76
C ALA A 130 7.40 18.06 2.69
N SER A 131 7.52 17.88 4.01
CA SER A 131 6.89 18.75 5.01
C SER A 131 7.46 20.18 5.06
N LEU A 132 8.66 20.38 4.53
CA LEU A 132 9.32 21.69 4.46
C LEU A 132 8.90 22.52 3.24
N GLU A 133 8.19 21.92 2.28
CA GLU A 133 7.70 22.61 1.08
C GLU A 133 6.28 23.14 1.27
N ASP A 134 5.86 24.03 0.38
CA ASP A 134 4.45 24.45 0.26
C ASP A 134 3.68 23.44 -0.61
N GLN A 135 2.89 22.57 0.03
CA GLN A 135 2.14 21.51 -0.64
C GLN A 135 1.07 22.05 -1.60
N SER A 136 0.62 23.30 -1.44
CA SER A 136 -0.38 23.91 -2.33
C SER A 136 0.17 24.19 -3.73
N THR A 137 1.50 24.19 -3.89
CA THR A 137 2.21 24.46 -5.15
C THR A 137 2.52 23.20 -5.96
N TRP A 138 2.27 22.02 -5.39
CA TRP A 138 2.52 20.74 -6.03
C TRP A 138 1.55 20.47 -7.16
#